data_AF-A0A708D665-F1
#
_entry.id   AF-A0A708D665-F1
#
_cell.length_a   1.000
_cell.length_b   1.000
_cell.length_c   1.000
_cell.angle_alpha   90.00
_cell.angle_beta   90.00
_cell.angle_gamma   90.00
#
_symmetry.space_group_name_H-M   'P 1'
#
loop_
_entity.id
_entity.type
_entity.pdbx_description
1 polymer ?
#
loop_
_entity_poly.entity_id
_entity_poly.type
_entity_poly.pdbx_seq_one_letter_code
_entity_poly.pdbx_strand_id
1 'polypeptide(L)'
;QYGVGPLCSELHIAPSTYYHCQQQRHHPDKRSARAQRDDWLKKEIQRVYDENHKVYGVRKVWRQLLREGIRVARCTVARLMAVMGLAGVLRGKKVRTTISRKAVAAGDRVNRQFVAERPDQ
;
A
#
# COMPACT_ATOMS: atom_id res chain seq x y z
N GLN A 1 -16.62 5.65 -28.46
CA GLN A 1 -15.69 4.78 -27.70
C GLN A 1 -14.35 5.50 -27.63
N TYR A 2 -13.83 5.79 -26.43
CA TYR A 2 -12.56 6.50 -26.28
C TYR A 2 -11.38 5.52 -26.38
N GLY A 3 -10.33 5.88 -27.12
CA GLY A 3 -9.09 5.12 -27.18
C GLY A 3 -8.28 5.25 -25.89
N VAL A 4 -7.30 4.34 -25.71
CA VAL A 4 -6.40 4.34 -24.54
C VAL A 4 -5.56 5.62 -24.47
N GLY A 5 -5.15 6.17 -25.61
CA GLY A 5 -4.34 7.41 -25.69
C GLY A 5 -4.98 8.60 -24.98
N PRO A 6 -6.20 9.03 -25.37
CA PRO A 6 -6.90 10.13 -24.71
C PRO A 6 -7.09 9.93 -23.20
N LEU A 7 -7.39 8.70 -22.76
CA LEU A 7 -7.55 8.37 -21.34
C LEU A 7 -6.21 8.51 -20.58
N CYS A 8 -5.12 8.02 -21.17
CA CYS A 8 -3.78 8.13 -20.62
C CYS A 8 -3.33 9.59 -20.51
N SER A 9 -3.65 10.43 -21.50
CA SER A 9 -3.37 11.87 -21.46
C SER A 9 -4.11 12.57 -20.32
N GLU A 10 -5.40 12.29 -20.13
CA GLU A 10 -6.21 12.86 -19.04
C GLU A 10 -5.68 12.45 -17.65
N LEU A 11 -5.31 11.19 -17.50
CA LEU A 11 -4.74 10.66 -16.25
C LEU A 11 -3.25 10.99 -16.05
N HIS A 12 -2.62 11.70 -17.00
CA HIS A 12 -1.20 12.02 -16.99
C HIS A 12 -0.29 10.78 -16.88
N ILE A 13 -0.66 9.69 -17.57
CA ILE A 13 0.08 8.43 -17.62
C ILE A 13 0.59 8.21 -19.05
N ALA A 14 1.85 7.79 -19.21
CA ALA A 14 2.36 7.42 -20.53
C ALA A 14 1.65 6.15 -21.07
N PRO A 15 1.22 6.11 -22.35
CA PRO A 15 0.56 4.93 -22.93
C PRO A 15 1.40 3.65 -22.81
N SER A 16 2.73 3.75 -22.89
CA SER A 16 3.65 2.63 -22.67
C SER A 16 3.50 2.01 -21.28
N THR A 17 3.33 2.82 -20.23
CA THR A 17 3.08 2.36 -18.87
C THR A 17 1.75 1.61 -18.77
N TYR A 18 0.70 2.10 -19.44
CA TYR A 18 -0.58 1.40 -19.50
C TYR A 18 -0.44 0.01 -20.10
N TYR A 19 0.15 -0.10 -21.30
CA TYR A 19 0.31 -1.38 -21.98
C TYR A 19 1.26 -2.32 -21.22
N HIS A 20 2.28 -1.79 -20.57
CA HIS A 20 3.15 -2.57 -19.69
C HIS A 20 2.37 -3.16 -18.50
N CYS A 21 1.57 -2.34 -17.80
CA CYS A 21 0.72 -2.82 -16.72
C CYS A 21 -0.36 -3.81 -17.21
N GLN A 22 -0.93 -3.57 -18.40
CA GLN A 22 -1.90 -4.48 -19.01
C GLN A 22 -1.25 -5.83 -19.34
N GLN A 23 -0.07 -5.84 -19.95
CA GLN A 23 0.66 -7.07 -20.27
C GLN A 23 1.01 -7.87 -19.01
N GLN A 24 1.45 -7.20 -17.94
CA GLN A 24 1.67 -7.85 -16.65
C GLN A 24 0.38 -8.39 -16.01
N ARG A 25 -0.79 -7.80 -16.30
CA ARG A 25 -2.09 -8.33 -15.83
C ARG A 25 -2.48 -9.60 -16.57
N HIS A 26 -2.26 -9.66 -17.88
CA HIS A 26 -2.56 -10.84 -18.70
C HIS A 26 -1.54 -11.97 -18.52
N HIS A 27 -0.28 -11.65 -18.26
CA HIS A 27 0.81 -12.61 -18.09
C HIS A 27 1.42 -12.48 -16.69
N PRO A 28 0.76 -13.03 -15.65
CA PRO A 28 1.27 -12.99 -14.28
C PRO A 28 2.61 -13.74 -14.14
N ASP A 29 2.89 -14.70 -15.01
CA ASP A 29 4.14 -15.46 -15.14
C ASP A 29 5.34 -14.61 -15.55
N LYS A 30 5.11 -13.53 -16.32
CA LYS A 30 6.17 -12.61 -16.77
C LYS A 30 6.51 -11.52 -15.75
N ARG A 31 5.82 -11.50 -14.61
CA ARG A 31 6.10 -10.55 -13.52
C ARG A 31 7.41 -10.93 -12.83
N SER A 32 8.00 -9.98 -12.11
CA SER A 32 9.18 -10.25 -11.28
C SER A 32 8.92 -11.39 -10.29
N ALA A 33 9.96 -12.17 -9.99
CA ALA A 33 9.88 -13.28 -9.03
C ALA A 33 9.30 -12.85 -7.67
N ARG A 34 9.59 -11.61 -7.25
CA ARG A 34 9.01 -11.01 -6.05
C ARG A 34 7.49 -10.88 -6.13
N ALA A 35 6.95 -10.39 -7.25
CA ALA A 35 5.51 -10.20 -7.42
C ALA A 35 4.79 -11.56 -7.47
N GLN A 36 5.38 -12.55 -8.13
CA GLN A 36 4.84 -13.92 -8.14
C GLN A 36 4.81 -14.52 -6.73
N ARG A 37 5.91 -14.36 -5.96
CA ARG A 37 5.97 -14.81 -4.57
C ARG A 37 4.99 -14.07 -3.66
N ASP A 38 4.82 -12.76 -3.85
CA ASP A 38 3.82 -11.98 -3.15
C ASP A 38 2.41 -12.49 -3.45
N ASP A 39 2.09 -12.83 -4.70
CA ASP A 39 0.77 -13.36 -5.08
C ASP A 39 0.49 -14.74 -4.47
N TRP A 40 1.50 -15.60 -4.34
CA TRP A 40 1.39 -16.83 -3.55
C TRP A 40 1.20 -16.55 -2.05
N LEU A 41 2.00 -15.65 -1.47
CA LEU A 41 1.90 -15.27 -0.05
C LEU A 41 0.53 -14.65 0.30
N LYS A 42 -0.08 -13.88 -0.61
CA LYS A 42 -1.43 -13.32 -0.41
C LYS A 42 -2.47 -14.43 -0.19
N LYS A 43 -2.36 -15.54 -0.94
CA LYS A 43 -3.28 -16.69 -0.79
C LYS A 43 -3.12 -17.35 0.58
N GLU A 44 -1.88 -17.58 1.02
CA GLU A 44 -1.62 -18.16 2.35
C GLU A 44 -2.04 -17.22 3.49
N ILE A 45 -1.80 -15.91 3.35
CA ILE A 45 -2.26 -14.90 4.30
C ILE A 45 -3.79 -14.91 4.39
N GLN A 46 -4.49 -14.96 3.25
CA GLN A 46 -5.95 -15.03 3.20
C GLN A 46 -6.47 -16.30 3.88
N ARG A 47 -5.89 -17.46 3.55
CA ARG A 47 -6.26 -18.74 4.14
C ARG A 47 -6.15 -18.70 5.67
N VAL A 48 -5.00 -18.33 6.20
CA VAL A 48 -4.78 -18.20 7.66
C VAL A 48 -5.74 -17.18 8.27
N TYR A 49 -6.02 -16.07 7.59
CA TYR A 49 -6.94 -15.05 8.08
C TYR A 49 -8.38 -15.57 8.18
N ASP A 50 -8.87 -16.28 7.17
CA ASP A 50 -10.23 -16.82 7.13
C ASP A 50 -10.40 -18.01 8.08
N GLU A 51 -9.44 -18.93 8.14
CA GLU A 51 -9.43 -20.06 9.09
C GLU A 51 -9.47 -19.59 10.55
N ASN A 52 -8.90 -18.41 10.85
CA ASN A 52 -8.90 -17.82 12.19
C ASN A 52 -10.02 -16.79 12.38
N HIS A 53 -11.14 -16.97 11.66
CA HIS A 53 -12.35 -16.16 11.74
C HIS A 53 -12.09 -14.65 11.60
N LYS A 54 -11.09 -14.26 10.80
CA LYS A 54 -10.74 -12.86 10.54
C LYS A 54 -10.26 -12.08 11.78
N VAL A 55 -9.99 -12.78 12.88
CA VAL A 55 -9.51 -12.19 14.14
C VAL A 55 -8.02 -11.83 14.04
N TYR A 56 -7.26 -12.58 13.24
CA TYR A 56 -5.81 -12.46 13.22
C TYR A 56 -5.34 -11.22 12.48
N GLY A 57 -4.59 -10.36 13.18
CA GLY A 57 -3.83 -9.28 12.56
C GLY A 57 -2.42 -9.71 12.16
N VAL A 58 -1.65 -8.77 11.60
CA VAL A 58 -0.28 -8.97 11.10
C VAL A 58 0.59 -9.86 11.98
N ARG A 59 0.66 -9.58 13.29
CA ARG A 59 1.53 -10.34 14.22
C ARG A 59 1.11 -11.79 14.43
N LYS A 60 -0.19 -12.08 14.35
CA LYS A 60 -0.72 -13.45 14.55
C LYS A 60 -0.60 -14.25 13.27
N VAL A 61 -0.99 -13.66 12.13
CA VAL A 61 -0.79 -14.25 10.79
C VAL A 61 0.68 -14.59 10.56
N TRP A 62 1.59 -13.63 10.80
CA TRP A 62 3.03 -13.87 10.64
C TRP A 62 3.56 -15.03 11.49
N ARG A 63 3.12 -15.13 12.75
CA ARG A 63 3.51 -16.25 13.63
C ARG A 63 2.93 -17.58 13.15
N GLN A 64 1.72 -17.58 12.62
CA GLN A 64 1.10 -18.79 12.08
C GLN A 64 1.84 -19.27 10.82
N LEU A 65 2.13 -18.37 9.88
CA LEU A 65 2.95 -18.70 8.70
C LEU A 65 4.32 -19.27 9.07
N LEU A 66 4.98 -18.73 10.11
CA LEU A 66 6.25 -19.27 10.59
C LEU A 66 6.12 -20.68 11.18
N ARG A 67 5.01 -20.98 11.89
CA ARG A 67 4.74 -22.33 12.43
C ARG A 67 4.50 -23.36 11.33
N GLU A 68 3.93 -22.91 10.21
CA GLU A 68 3.70 -23.73 9.02
C GLU A 68 4.95 -23.82 8.11
N GLY A 69 6.11 -23.30 8.56
CA GLY A 69 7.38 -23.37 7.85
C GLY A 69 7.59 -22.29 6.78
N ILE A 70 6.64 -21.37 6.60
CA ILE A 70 6.72 -20.31 5.61
C ILE A 70 7.56 -19.15 6.18
N ARG A 71 8.84 -19.11 5.81
CA ARG A 71 9.74 -18.01 6.19
C ARG A 71 9.40 -16.73 5.42
N VAL A 72 8.87 -15.75 6.15
CA VAL A 72 8.54 -14.42 5.63
C VAL A 72 8.82 -13.35 6.68
N ALA A 73 9.31 -12.20 6.24
CA ALA A 73 9.51 -11.06 7.13
C ALA A 73 8.17 -10.46 7.57
N ARG A 74 8.08 -10.03 8.84
CA ARG A 74 6.86 -9.41 9.40
C ARG A 74 6.39 -8.19 8.58
N CYS A 75 7.32 -7.38 8.08
CA CYS A 75 7.01 -6.21 7.25
C CYS A 75 6.37 -6.59 5.90
N THR A 76 6.73 -7.74 5.33
CA THR A 76 6.10 -8.26 4.11
C THR A 76 4.65 -8.64 4.37
N VAL A 77 4.37 -9.36 5.47
CA VAL A 77 2.99 -9.70 5.87
C VAL A 77 2.18 -8.43 6.11
N ALA A 78 2.75 -7.45 6.81
CA ALA A 78 2.09 -6.17 7.07
C ALA A 78 1.71 -5.44 5.78
N ARG A 79 2.65 -5.33 4.84
CA ARG A 79 2.45 -4.71 3.54
C ARG A 79 1.37 -5.44 2.74
N LEU A 80 1.43 -6.77 2.65
CA LEU A 80 0.47 -7.56 1.86
C LEU A 80 -0.94 -7.51 2.46
N MET A 81 -1.07 -7.60 3.79
CA MET A 81 -2.36 -7.41 4.46
C MET A 81 -2.95 -6.02 4.19
N ALA A 82 -2.12 -4.96 4.22
CA ALA A 82 -2.58 -3.60 3.90
C ALA A 82 -3.05 -3.47 2.44
N VAL A 83 -2.31 -4.04 1.49
CA VAL A 83 -2.70 -4.08 0.06
C VAL A 83 -4.02 -4.82 -0.15
N MET A 84 -4.29 -5.87 0.63
CA MET A 84 -5.52 -6.65 0.56
C MET A 84 -6.67 -6.05 1.40
N GLY A 85 -6.43 -4.97 2.16
CA GLY A 85 -7.41 -4.40 3.07
C GLY A 85 -7.73 -5.27 4.30
N LEU A 86 -6.88 -6.25 4.63
CA LEU A 86 -7.09 -7.13 5.77
C LEU A 86 -6.60 -6.49 7.06
N ALA A 87 -7.45 -6.49 8.08
CA ALA A 87 -7.11 -6.04 9.42
C ALA A 87 -7.58 -7.07 10.45
N GLY A 88 -6.74 -7.30 11.46
CA GLY A 88 -7.13 -8.12 12.60
C GLY A 88 -8.07 -7.35 13.53
N VAL A 89 -8.86 -8.10 14.30
CA VAL A 89 -9.74 -7.53 15.32
C VAL A 89 -8.91 -7.04 16.51
N LEU A 90 -9.11 -5.77 16.89
CA LEU A 90 -8.57 -5.18 18.11
C LEU A 90 -9.71 -5.10 19.14
N ARG A 91 -9.48 -5.58 20.37
CA ARG A 91 -10.40 -5.32 21.48
C ARG A 91 -10.20 -3.87 21.95
N GLY A 92 -11.30 -3.15 22.11
CA GLY A 92 -11.32 -1.79 22.63
C GLY A 92 -11.32 -0.70 21.56
N LYS A 93 -11.67 0.52 21.97
CA LYS A 93 -11.63 1.71 21.11
C LYS A 93 -10.17 2.01 20.76
N LYS A 94 -9.90 2.41 19.50
CA LYS A 94 -8.60 2.98 19.14
C LYS A 94 -8.44 4.29 19.90
N VAL A 95 -7.71 4.25 21.02
CA VAL A 95 -7.43 5.44 21.84
C VAL A 95 -6.38 6.26 21.10
N ARG A 96 -6.78 7.43 20.60
CA ARG A 96 -5.86 8.46 20.12
C ARG A 96 -5.69 9.45 21.27
N THR A 97 -4.69 9.23 22.10
CA THR A 97 -4.40 10.06 23.29
C THR A 97 -3.98 11.48 22.93
N THR A 98 -3.40 11.67 21.75
CA THR A 98 -2.86 12.96 21.31
C THR A 98 -3.44 13.37 19.96
N ILE A 99 -4.23 14.44 19.97
CA ILE A 99 -4.53 15.20 18.75
C ILE A 99 -3.50 16.33 18.73
N SER A 100 -2.53 16.26 17.80
CA SER A 100 -1.55 17.34 17.68
C SER A 100 -2.29 18.65 17.39
N ARG A 101 -2.06 19.67 18.21
CA ARG A 101 -2.50 21.03 17.89
C ARG A 101 -1.90 21.37 16.53
N LYS A 102 -2.71 21.91 15.60
CA LYS A 102 -2.13 22.60 14.43
C LYS A 102 -1.19 23.66 15.02
N ALA A 103 0.11 23.50 14.81
CA ALA A 103 1.06 24.55 15.17
C ALA A 103 0.65 25.77 14.35
N VAL A 104 0.23 26.84 15.02
CA VAL A 104 0.07 28.12 14.36
C VAL A 104 1.47 28.49 13.92
N ALA A 105 1.71 28.52 12.61
CA ALA A 105 2.96 29.04 12.07
C ALA A 105 3.15 30.44 12.64
N ALA A 106 4.33 30.72 13.20
CA ALA A 106 4.63 32.05 13.69
C ALA A 106 4.41 33.05 12.55
N GLY A 107 3.59 34.07 12.78
CA GLY A 107 3.34 35.10 11.77
C GLY A 107 4.65 35.76 11.38
N ASP A 108 4.90 35.89 10.08
CA ASP A 108 6.09 36.54 9.57
C ASP A 108 6.03 38.04 9.89
N ARG A 109 6.79 38.45 10.90
CA ARG A 109 6.85 39.86 11.35
C ARG A 109 7.62 40.76 10.39
N VAL A 110 8.26 40.20 9.37
CA VAL A 110 9.11 40.92 8.41
C VAL A 110 8.48 40.99 7.02
N ASN A 111 7.24 40.51 6.85
CA ASN A 111 6.48 40.54 5.59
C ASN A 111 7.29 40.09 4.36
N ARG A 112 7.98 38.95 4.45
CA ARG A 112 8.80 38.43 3.35
C ARG A 112 7.90 37.85 2.25
N GLN A 113 8.13 38.29 1.02
CA GLN A 113 7.47 37.73 -0.15
C GLN A 113 8.29 36.54 -0.66
N PHE A 114 7.87 35.32 -0.32
CA PHE A 114 8.43 34.10 -0.91
C PHE A 114 7.67 33.73 -2.19
N VAL A 115 7.76 34.60 -3.21
CA VAL A 115 7.26 34.31 -4.55
C VAL A 115 8.45 33.86 -5.39
N ALA A 116 8.46 32.61 -5.81
CA ALA A 116 9.40 32.08 -6.79
C ALA A 116 8.66 31.86 -8.11
N GLU A 117 9.12 32.50 -9.18
CA GLU A 117 8.52 32.32 -10.51
C GLU A 117 8.87 30.96 -11.12
N ARG A 118 9.93 30.30 -10.63
CA ARG A 118 10.50 29.05 -11.18
C ARG A 118 11.10 28.18 -10.06
N PRO A 119 11.20 26.85 -10.24
CA PRO A 119 11.87 25.96 -9.28
C PRO A 119 13.36 26.32 -9.14
N ASP A 120 13.91 26.24 -7.92
CA ASP A 120 15.32 26.44 -7.55
C ASP A 120 15.87 27.89 -7.67
N GLN A 121 15.15 28.89 -7.13
CA GLN A 121 15.66 30.25 -6.87
C GLN A 121 15.78 30.57 -5.37
#